data_AF-A0A7W8JTS5-F1
#
_entry.id   AF-A0A7W8JTS5-F1
#
_cell.length_a   1.000
_cell.length_b   1.000
_cell.length_c   1.000
_cell.angle_alpha   90.00
_cell.angle_beta   90.00
_cell.angle_gamma   90.00
#
_symmetry.space_group_name_H-M   'P 1'
#
loop_
_entity.id
_entity.type
_entity.pdbx_description
1 polymer ?
#
loop_
_entity_poly.entity_id
_entity_poly.type
_entity_poly.pdbx_seq_one_letter_code
_entity_poly.pdbx_strand_id
1 'polypeptide(L)'
;MTLDLTPRVTAPSFSANPLEYYHWHLKNHPEMYAGFRTLADQYRAVDPTRRVSADMVCHVLRYHSGLRADDDQFVVNNNMTPLYARLYKHEREDATIETRTSQLDALTDDEWAALLALLPEEERRGY
;
A
#
# COMPACT_ATOMS: atom_id res chain seq x y z
N MET A 1 -6.01 -16.33 -32.66
CA MET A 1 -6.66 -16.14 -31.34
C MET A 1 -5.74 -16.75 -30.30
N THR A 2 -4.94 -15.91 -29.64
CA THR A 2 -4.14 -16.31 -28.49
C THR A 2 -5.09 -16.33 -27.29
N LEU A 3 -5.34 -17.51 -26.73
CA LEU A 3 -6.04 -17.64 -25.46
C LEU A 3 -5.11 -17.08 -24.39
N ASP A 4 -5.51 -15.96 -23.79
CA ASP A 4 -4.87 -15.42 -22.60
C ASP A 4 -5.17 -16.37 -21.44
N LEU A 5 -4.16 -17.14 -21.03
CA LEU A 5 -4.22 -18.17 -19.98
C LEU A 5 -3.70 -17.64 -18.64
N THR A 6 -3.58 -16.32 -18.48
CA THR A 6 -3.06 -15.73 -17.23
C THR A 6 -4.05 -16.03 -16.10
N PRO A 7 -3.64 -16.75 -15.03
CA PRO A 7 -4.53 -17.06 -13.92
C PRO A 7 -4.97 -15.77 -13.24
N ARG A 8 -6.28 -15.47 -13.25
CA ARG A 8 -6.83 -14.37 -12.45
C ARG A 8 -6.69 -14.75 -10.99
N VAL A 9 -5.77 -14.10 -10.27
CA VAL A 9 -5.62 -14.32 -8.83
C VAL A 9 -6.76 -13.57 -8.15
N THR A 10 -7.75 -14.30 -7.63
CA THR A 10 -8.90 -13.67 -6.96
C THR A 10 -8.49 -13.20 -5.57
N ALA A 11 -8.82 -11.94 -5.24
CA ALA A 11 -8.62 -11.41 -3.90
C ALA A 11 -9.48 -12.17 -2.87
N PRO A 12 -8.96 -12.44 -1.65
CA PRO A 12 -9.76 -12.99 -0.57
C PRO A 12 -10.84 -11.99 -0.13
N SER A 13 -11.81 -12.43 0.68
CA SER A 13 -12.83 -11.53 1.21
C SER A 13 -12.26 -10.69 2.36
N PHE A 14 -12.21 -9.37 2.19
CA PHE A 14 -11.78 -8.45 3.23
C PHE A 14 -12.64 -8.56 4.50
N SER A 15 -13.95 -8.70 4.37
CA SER A 15 -14.86 -8.79 5.53
C SER A 15 -14.72 -10.10 6.30
N ALA A 16 -14.19 -11.16 5.67
CA ALA A 16 -13.97 -12.45 6.30
C ALA A 16 -12.58 -12.53 6.95
N ASN A 17 -11.53 -12.10 6.23
CA ASN A 17 -10.15 -12.12 6.72
C ASN A 17 -9.37 -10.91 6.19
N PRO A 18 -9.38 -9.79 6.95
CA PRO A 18 -8.73 -8.57 6.48
C PRO A 18 -7.21 -8.67 6.38
N LEU A 19 -6.57 -9.44 7.28
CA LEU A 19 -5.12 -9.61 7.26
C LEU A 19 -4.68 -10.38 6.01
N GLU A 20 -5.35 -11.48 5.70
CA GLU A 20 -5.08 -12.25 4.47
C GLU A 20 -5.31 -11.41 3.21
N TYR A 21 -6.28 -10.50 3.22
CA TYR A 21 -6.45 -9.52 2.15
C TYR A 21 -5.24 -8.59 1.99
N TYR A 22 -4.71 -8.07 3.10
CA TYR A 22 -3.51 -7.23 3.05
C TYR A 22 -2.28 -8.02 2.56
N HIS A 23 -2.11 -9.26 3.01
CA HIS A 23 -1.04 -10.14 2.51
C HIS A 23 -1.16 -10.40 1.01
N TRP A 24 -2.36 -10.78 0.55
CA TRP A 24 -2.63 -10.99 -0.86
C TRP A 24 -2.32 -9.72 -1.66
N HIS A 25 -2.76 -8.56 -1.17
CA HIS A 25 -2.56 -7.29 -1.83
C HIS A 25 -1.07 -6.94 -1.99
N LEU A 26 -0.30 -6.95 -0.90
CA LEU A 26 1.13 -6.61 -0.95
C LEU A 26 1.93 -7.59 -1.79
N LYS A 27 1.51 -8.86 -1.86
CA LYS A 27 2.17 -9.89 -2.66
C LYS A 27 1.91 -9.76 -4.17
N ASN A 28 0.68 -9.45 -4.57
CA ASN A 28 0.29 -9.44 -5.97
C ASN A 28 0.36 -8.05 -6.61
N HIS A 29 0.28 -6.99 -5.81
CA HIS A 29 0.32 -5.60 -6.27
C HIS A 29 1.34 -4.74 -5.49
N PRO A 30 2.61 -5.17 -5.34
CA PRO A 30 3.62 -4.41 -4.60
C PRO A 30 3.86 -3.01 -5.22
N GLU A 31 3.69 -2.87 -6.54
CA GLU A 31 3.84 -1.61 -7.28
C GLU A 31 2.92 -0.50 -6.79
N MET A 32 1.76 -0.86 -6.21
CA MET A 32 0.81 0.12 -5.69
C MET A 32 1.35 0.80 -4.43
N TYR A 33 2.00 0.03 -3.54
CA TYR A 33 2.66 0.62 -2.38
C TYR A 33 3.93 1.38 -2.80
N ALA A 34 4.69 0.86 -3.76
CA ALA A 34 5.84 1.56 -4.34
C ALA A 34 5.47 2.95 -4.88
N GLY A 35 4.34 3.04 -5.59
CA GLY A 35 3.80 4.30 -6.09
C GLY A 35 3.37 5.25 -4.97
N PHE A 36 2.71 4.73 -3.93
CA PHE A 36 2.36 5.51 -2.74
C PHE A 36 3.60 6.10 -2.07
N ARG A 37 4.61 5.26 -1.80
CA ARG A 37 5.88 5.64 -1.17
C ARG A 37 6.59 6.72 -1.98
N THR A 38 6.75 6.50 -3.28
CA THR A 38 7.40 7.45 -4.20
C THR A 38 6.71 8.82 -4.16
N LEU A 39 5.37 8.85 -4.23
CA LEU A 39 4.63 10.09 -4.20
C LEU A 39 4.70 10.78 -2.83
N ALA A 40 4.63 10.03 -1.74
CA ALA A 40 4.81 10.57 -0.39
C ALA A 40 6.21 11.17 -0.19
N ASP A 41 7.26 10.47 -0.65
CA ASP A 41 8.64 10.95 -0.62
C ASP A 41 8.81 12.21 -1.47
N GLN A 42 8.18 12.32 -2.64
CA GLN A 42 8.19 13.54 -3.46
C GLN A 42 7.58 14.73 -2.73
N TYR A 43 6.46 14.55 -2.02
CA TYR A 43 5.88 15.63 -1.21
C TYR A 43 6.80 16.06 -0.07
N ARG A 44 7.48 15.11 0.58
CA ARG A 44 8.45 15.40 1.65
C ARG A 44 9.73 16.04 1.15
N ALA A 45 10.20 15.69 -0.03
CA ALA A 45 11.41 16.28 -0.62
C ALA A 45 11.23 17.80 -0.86
N VAL A 46 10.00 18.25 -1.12
CA VAL A 46 9.66 19.67 -1.26
C VAL A 46 9.59 20.37 0.10
N ASP A 47 8.98 19.71 1.10
CA ASP A 47 8.90 20.21 2.48
C ASP A 47 8.91 19.02 3.46
N PRO A 48 10.04 18.75 4.13
CA PRO A 48 10.17 17.61 5.04
C PRO A 48 9.26 17.69 6.27
N THR A 49 8.81 18.89 6.63
CA THR A 49 7.92 19.13 7.79
C THR A 49 6.44 19.02 7.41
N ARG A 50 6.14 18.88 6.12
CA ARG A 50 4.78 18.83 5.62
C ARG A 50 4.06 17.61 6.12
N ARG A 51 2.86 17.83 6.66
CA ARG A 51 1.90 16.78 6.91
C ARG A 51 1.34 16.25 5.59
N VAL A 52 1.68 15.02 5.22
CA VAL A 52 1.21 14.34 4.02
C VAL A 52 -0.09 13.59 4.33
N SER A 53 -1.15 13.88 3.58
CA SER A 53 -2.41 13.15 3.72
C SER A 53 -2.37 11.87 2.91
N ALA A 54 -2.44 10.73 3.59
CA ALA A 54 -2.44 9.41 2.94
C ALA A 54 -3.63 9.23 1.98
N ASP A 55 -4.78 9.83 2.29
CA ASP A 55 -5.97 9.78 1.43
C ASP A 55 -5.73 10.53 0.13
N MET A 56 -5.14 11.72 0.19
CA MET A 56 -4.72 12.48 -0.98
C MET A 56 -3.72 11.70 -1.85
N VAL A 57 -2.71 11.08 -1.24
CA VAL A 57 -1.73 10.26 -1.97
C VAL A 57 -2.42 9.08 -2.67
N CYS A 58 -3.30 8.35 -1.96
CA CYS A 58 -4.07 7.25 -2.57
C CYS A 58 -5.01 7.74 -3.68
N HIS A 59 -5.60 8.93 -3.53
CA HIS A 59 -6.43 9.55 -4.55
C HIS A 59 -5.59 9.85 -5.79
N VAL A 60 -4.46 10.54 -5.66
CA VAL A 60 -3.57 10.83 -6.78
C VAL A 60 -3.10 9.53 -7.43
N LEU A 61 -2.72 8.52 -6.65
CA LEU A 61 -2.35 7.21 -7.16
C LEU A 61 -3.49 6.61 -8.02
N ARG A 62 -4.74 6.62 -7.53
CA ARG A 62 -5.91 6.09 -8.25
C ARG A 62 -6.17 6.80 -9.58
N TYR A 63 -5.96 8.11 -9.66
CA TYR A 63 -6.34 8.91 -10.83
C TYR A 63 -5.19 9.17 -11.83
N HIS A 64 -3.95 9.29 -11.35
CA HIS A 64 -2.82 9.74 -12.18
C HIS A 64 -1.84 8.65 -12.57
N SER A 65 -1.76 7.53 -11.82
CA SER A 65 -0.69 6.56 -12.05
C SER A 65 -0.92 5.65 -13.25
N GLY A 66 -2.14 5.58 -13.79
CA GLY A 66 -2.49 4.56 -14.78
C GLY A 66 -2.31 3.13 -14.27
N LEU A 67 -1.97 2.93 -12.99
CA LEU A 67 -1.86 1.64 -12.31
C LEU A 67 -3.26 1.06 -12.22
N ARG A 68 -3.62 0.34 -13.28
CA ARG A 68 -4.61 -0.71 -13.22
C ARG A 68 -3.79 -1.95 -12.90
N ALA A 69 -4.18 -2.69 -11.87
CA ALA A 69 -3.81 -4.09 -11.84
C ALA A 69 -4.25 -4.68 -13.19
N ASP A 70 -3.33 -5.26 -13.96
CA ASP A 70 -3.63 -5.80 -15.32
C ASP A 70 -4.80 -6.82 -15.27
N ASP A 71 -5.03 -7.37 -14.09
CA ASP A 71 -6.15 -8.14 -13.60
C ASP A 71 -7.28 -7.25 -13.01
N ASP A 72 -7.87 -6.45 -13.91
CA ASP A 72 -9.16 -5.72 -13.99
C ASP A 72 -10.19 -5.66 -12.82
N GLN A 73 -9.85 -5.87 -11.55
CA GLN A 73 -10.81 -5.75 -10.43
C GLN A 73 -10.28 -5.10 -9.15
N PHE A 74 -8.98 -4.83 -9.02
CA PHE A 74 -8.48 -4.20 -7.80
C PHE A 74 -8.41 -2.66 -7.92
N VAL A 75 -9.24 -2.00 -7.12
CA VAL A 75 -9.17 -0.54 -6.90
C VAL A 75 -8.61 -0.32 -5.51
N VAL A 76 -7.52 0.47 -5.40
CA VAL A 76 -7.06 1.01 -4.11
C VAL A 76 -8.25 1.69 -3.46
N ASN A 77 -8.88 1.03 -2.50
CA ASN A 77 -10.11 1.48 -1.86
C ASN A 77 -9.79 2.05 -0.48
N ASN A 78 -10.83 2.45 0.25
CA ASN A 78 -10.64 3.04 1.58
C ASN A 78 -9.85 2.12 2.50
N ASN A 79 -9.91 0.79 2.38
CA ASN A 79 -9.20 -0.13 3.28
C ASN A 79 -7.68 -0.09 3.11
N MET A 80 -7.17 0.38 1.96
CA MET A 80 -5.73 0.41 1.65
C MET A 80 -5.04 1.66 2.20
N THR A 81 -5.73 2.80 2.24
CA THR A 81 -5.19 4.05 2.79
C THR A 81 -4.56 3.88 4.18
N PRO A 82 -5.22 3.26 5.19
CA PRO A 82 -4.61 3.06 6.50
C PRO A 82 -3.46 2.05 6.51
N LEU A 83 -3.43 1.09 5.57
CA LEU A 83 -2.32 0.15 5.41
C LEU A 83 -1.08 0.90 4.94
N TYR A 84 -1.18 1.60 3.82
CA TYR A 84 -0.04 2.30 3.23
C TYR A 84 0.54 3.37 4.15
N ALA A 85 -0.32 4.12 4.84
CA ALA A 85 0.14 5.13 5.80
C ALA A 85 1.00 4.52 6.92
N ARG A 86 0.61 3.35 7.44
CA ARG A 86 1.35 2.65 8.51
C ARG A 86 2.63 2.03 7.98
N LEU A 87 2.58 1.33 6.85
CA LEU A 87 3.79 0.78 6.21
C LEU A 87 4.82 1.89 5.96
N TYR A 88 4.39 3.01 5.39
CA TYR A 88 5.28 4.15 5.14
C TYR A 88 5.86 4.74 6.43
N LYS A 89 5.07 4.83 7.50
CA LYS A 89 5.55 5.28 8.81
C LYS A 89 6.54 4.30 9.45
N HIS A 90 6.39 3.00 9.22
CA HIS A 90 7.38 2.00 9.64
C HIS A 90 8.71 2.16 8.89
N GLU A 91 8.66 2.49 7.59
CA GLU A 91 9.88 2.72 6.79
C GLU A 91 10.51 4.10 7.00
N ARG A 92 9.72 5.08 7.44
CA ARG A 92 10.09 6.48 7.65
C ARG A 92 9.48 6.98 8.96
N GLU A 93 10.14 6.65 10.07
CA GLU A 93 9.65 7.01 11.42
C GLU A 93 9.50 8.53 11.61
N ASP A 94 10.28 9.32 10.88
CA ASP A 94 10.26 10.79 10.88
C ASP A 94 9.18 11.40 9.98
N ALA A 95 8.49 10.58 9.16
CA ALA A 95 7.48 11.07 8.25
C ALA A 95 6.20 11.50 9.01
N THR A 96 5.78 12.74 8.75
CA THR A 96 4.48 13.24 9.22
C THR A 96 3.39 12.83 8.22
N ILE A 97 2.98 11.56 8.26
CA ILE A 97 1.87 11.05 7.45
C ILE A 97 0.61 10.80 8.27
N GLU A 98 -0.55 11.17 7.72
CA GLU A 98 -1.83 10.96 8.39
C GLU A 98 -2.23 9.48 8.42
N THR A 99 -2.39 8.94 9.62
CA THR A 99 -2.99 7.62 9.84
C THR A 99 -4.39 7.79 10.44
N ARG A 100 -5.40 7.19 9.82
CA ARG A 100 -6.74 7.08 10.39
C ARG A 100 -6.87 5.79 11.22
N THR A 101 -7.74 5.77 12.22
CA THR A 101 -8.07 4.57 13.00
C THR A 101 -8.49 3.42 12.08
N SER A 102 -7.98 2.23 12.38
CA SER A 102 -8.23 1.02 11.59
C SER A 102 -8.06 -0.21 12.48
N GLN A 103 -8.63 -1.35 12.07
CA GLN A 103 -8.33 -2.65 12.66
C GLN A 103 -6.82 -2.98 12.64
N LEU A 104 -6.04 -2.34 11.75
CA LEU A 104 -4.59 -2.42 11.71
C LEU A 104 -3.92 -1.97 13.02
N ASP A 105 -4.59 -1.15 13.82
CA ASP A 105 -4.11 -0.73 15.15
C ASP A 105 -4.12 -1.86 16.18
N ALA A 106 -4.83 -2.96 15.89
CA ALA A 106 -4.92 -4.13 16.75
C ALA A 106 -3.99 -5.27 16.32
N LEU A 107 -3.20 -5.10 15.25
CA LEU A 107 -2.23 -6.11 14.83
C LEU A 107 -1.08 -6.21 15.82
N THR A 108 -0.62 -7.43 16.02
CA THR A 108 0.58 -7.77 16.78
C THR A 108 1.85 -7.41 16.01
N ASP A 109 2.98 -7.33 16.71
CA ASP A 109 4.29 -7.07 16.11
C ASP A 109 4.67 -8.13 15.06
N ASP A 110 4.32 -9.40 15.31
CA ASP A 110 4.57 -10.51 14.38
C ASP A 110 3.75 -10.37 13.08
N GLU A 111 2.48 -9.93 13.19
CA GLU A 111 1.63 -9.67 12.02
C GLU A 111 2.15 -8.48 11.20
N TRP A 112 2.64 -7.43 11.87
CA TRP A 112 3.30 -6.32 11.20
C TRP A 112 4.59 -6.75 10.51
N ALA A 113 5.43 -7.53 11.18
CA ALA A 113 6.66 -8.07 10.61
C ALA A 113 6.36 -8.93 9.37
N ALA A 114 5.29 -9.73 9.40
CA ALA A 114 4.86 -10.54 8.27
C ALA A 114 4.40 -9.70 7.06
N LEU A 115 3.71 -8.57 7.29
CA LEU A 115 3.33 -7.64 6.22
C LEU A 115 4.55 -6.91 5.64
N LEU A 116 5.45 -6.42 6.49
CA LEU A 116 6.68 -5.72 6.07
C LEU A 116 7.63 -6.64 5.28
N ALA A 117 7.66 -7.93 5.61
CA ALA A 117 8.45 -8.92 4.89
C ALA A 117 7.99 -9.13 3.43
N LEU A 118 6.77 -8.72 3.07
CA LEU A 118 6.27 -8.77 1.70
C LEU A 118 6.73 -7.59 0.84
N LEU A 119 7.24 -6.52 1.44
CA LEU A 119 7.74 -5.37 0.70
C LEU A 119 9.08 -5.73 0.02
N PRO A 120 9.27 -5.42 -1.27
CA PRO A 120 10.54 -5.67 -1.98
C PRO A 120 11.74 -5.07 -1.24
N GLU A 121 12.91 -5.74 -1.28
CA GLU A 121 14.11 -5.28 -0.57
C GLU A 121 14.61 -3.90 -1.02
N GLU A 122 14.38 -3.54 -2.29
CA GLU A 122 14.69 -2.21 -2.84
C GLU A 122 13.89 -1.09 -2.17
N GLU A 123 12.79 -1.41 -1.49
CA GLU A 123 11.94 -0.45 -0.77
C GLU A 123 12.36 -0.26 0.69
N ARG A 124 12.98 -1.28 1.29
CA ARG A 124 13.45 -1.26 2.69
C ARG A 124 14.73 -0.44 2.90
N ARG A 125 15.48 -0.16 1.82
CA ARG A 125 16.68 0.69 1.84
C ARG A 125 16.34 2.06 1.27
N GLY A 126 15.96 3.00 2.12
CA GLY A 126 16.01 4.43 1.76
C GLY A 126 17.44 4.83 1.42
N TYR A 127 17.63 5.50 0.29
CA TYR A 127 18.85 6.23 -0.08
C TYR A 127 19.12 7.38 0.89
#